data_AF-A0A2V2QEV7-F1
#
_entry.id   AF-A0A2V2QEV7-F1
#
_cell.length_a   1.000
_cell.length_b   1.000
_cell.length_c   1.000
_cell.angle_alpha   90.00
_cell.angle_beta   90.00
_cell.angle_gamma   90.00
#
_symmetry.space_group_name_H-M   'P 1'
#
loop_
_entity.id
_entity.type
_entity.pdbx_description
1 polymer ?
#
loop_
_entity_poly.entity_id
_entity_poly.type
_entity_poly.pdbx_seq_one_letter_code
_entity_poly.pdbx_strand_id
1 'polypeptide(L)' 'PYTTLFRSVAGPLTRSPAHAAVRRRRVRIAGLTPGTPYAYDGEVARSGTELLIDKLPEALTVYCPMPV' A
#
# COMPACT_ATOMS: atom_id res chain seq x y z
N PRO A 1 -17.57 -12.64 17.27
CA PRO A 1 -17.15 -13.44 16.10
C PRO A 1 -16.41 -12.54 15.09
N TYR A 2 -15.12 -12.24 15.33
CA TYR A 2 -14.26 -11.57 14.36
C TYR A 2 -12.83 -12.09 14.54
N THR A 3 -12.52 -13.20 13.88
CA THR A 3 -11.15 -13.70 13.76
C THR A 3 -10.58 -13.10 12.47
N THR A 4 -9.72 -12.09 12.59
CA THR A 4 -8.80 -11.71 11.50
C THR A 4 -7.39 -12.08 11.92
N LEU A 5 -7.04 -13.34 11.73
CA LEU A 5 -5.64 -13.74 11.58
C LEU A 5 -5.14 -13.17 10.24
N PHE A 6 -4.21 -12.22 10.28
CA PHE A 6 -3.58 -11.71 9.06
C PHE A 6 -2.60 -12.76 8.54
N ARG A 7 -2.90 -13.27 7.35
CA ARG A 7 -2.10 -14.26 6.62
C ARG A 7 -0.82 -13.59 6.13
N SER A 8 0.20 -13.55 6.97
CA SER A 8 1.60 -13.37 6.54
C SER A 8 2.44 -14.59 6.93
N VAL A 9 1.86 -15.79 6.78
CA VAL A 9 2.56 -17.09 6.86
C VAL A 9 2.66 -17.70 5.46
N ALA A 10 3.13 -16.93 4.48
CA ALA A 10 3.24 -17.42 3.09
C ALA A 10 4.61 -17.20 2.45
N GLY A 11 5.57 -16.60 3.18
CA GLY A 11 6.84 -16.19 2.59
C GLY A 11 6.67 -15.10 1.53
N PRO A 12 7.75 -14.69 0.84
CA PRO A 12 7.69 -13.66 -0.18
C PRO A 12 6.79 -14.10 -1.36
N LEU A 13 5.71 -13.37 -1.63
CA LEU A 13 4.82 -13.58 -2.80
C LEU A 13 5.52 -13.50 -4.16
N THR A 14 6.82 -13.15 -4.17
CA THR A 14 7.73 -13.06 -5.32
C THR A 14 7.78 -14.28 -6.24
N ARG A 15 7.29 -15.45 -5.83
CA ARG A 15 7.26 -16.68 -6.66
C ARG A 15 5.93 -16.95 -7.35
N SER A 16 4.90 -16.14 -7.15
CA SER A 16 3.64 -16.31 -7.86
C SER A 16 3.74 -15.72 -9.28
N PRO A 17 3.35 -16.46 -10.34
CA PRO A 17 3.30 -15.91 -11.70
C PRO A 17 2.29 -14.75 -11.84
N ALA A 18 1.35 -14.61 -10.89
CA ALA A 18 0.43 -13.49 -10.81
C ALA A 18 1.00 -12.28 -10.03
N HIS A 19 2.22 -12.37 -9.51
CA HIS A 19 2.85 -11.30 -8.72
C HIS A 19 3.91 -10.58 -9.55
N ALA A 20 3.79 -9.26 -9.65
CA ALA A 20 4.80 -8.38 -10.20
C ALA A 20 5.14 -7.29 -9.18
N ALA A 21 6.43 -6.96 -9.08
CA ALA A 21 6.92 -5.89 -8.21
C ALA A 21 7.84 -4.97 -9.00
N VAL A 22 7.59 -3.66 -8.93
CA VAL A 22 8.38 -2.65 -9.63
C VAL A 22 8.48 -1.38 -8.81
N ARG A 23 9.66 -0.75 -8.81
CA ARG A 23 9.86 0.55 -8.15
C ARG A 23 9.39 1.69 -9.06
N ARG A 24 8.47 2.51 -8.56
CA ARG A 24 7.92 3.68 -9.24
C ARG A 24 7.76 4.84 -8.26
N ARG A 25 7.91 6.08 -8.74
CA ARG A 25 7.65 7.28 -7.93
C ARG A 25 6.15 7.59 -7.86
N ARG A 26 5.43 7.31 -8.95
CA ARG A 26 4.01 7.58 -9.10
C ARG A 26 3.31 6.35 -9.66
N VAL A 27 2.12 6.07 -9.16
CA VAL A 27 1.23 5.00 -9.64
C VAL A 27 -0.17 5.58 -9.78
N ARG A 28 -0.81 5.34 -10.92
CA ARG A 28 -2.22 5.67 -11.16
C ARG A 28 -3.00 4.37 -11.30
N ILE A 29 -4.05 4.23 -10.51
CA ILE A 29 -4.97 3.09 -10.56
C ILE A 29 -6.28 3.65 -11.11
N ALA A 30 -6.68 3.21 -12.30
CA ALA A 30 -7.88 3.68 -12.99
C ALA A 30 -8.89 2.54 -13.16
N GLY A 31 -10.13 2.89 -13.49
CA GLY A 31 -11.20 1.91 -13.67
C GLY A 31 -11.72 1.34 -12.35
N LEU A 32 -11.52 2.07 -11.25
CA LEU A 32 -12.12 1.70 -9.97
C LEU A 32 -13.62 1.99 -10.04
N THR A 33 -14.42 1.06 -9.54
CA THR A 33 -15.83 1.34 -9.27
C THR A 33 -15.90 2.38 -8.15
N PRO A 34 -16.65 3.49 -8.28
CA PRO A 34 -16.82 4.45 -7.22
C PRO A 34 -17.27 3.79 -5.91
N GLY A 35 -16.65 4.18 -4.79
CA GLY A 35 -16.90 3.58 -3.48
C GLY A 35 -16.11 2.29 -3.19
N THR A 36 -15.23 1.85 -4.10
CA THR A 36 -14.32 0.74 -3.84
C THR A 36 -13.48 1.04 -2.59
N PRO A 37 -13.53 0.19 -1.55
CA PRO A 37 -12.76 0.43 -0.33
C PRO A 37 -11.27 0.22 -0.57
N TYR A 38 -10.45 1.09 0.01
CA TYR A 38 -9.00 0.93 0.07
C TYR A 38 -8.50 1.32 1.45
N ALA A 39 -7.34 0.80 1.83
CA ALA A 39 -6.71 1.08 3.12
C ALA A 39 -5.40 1.84 2.93
N TYR A 40 -5.10 2.76 3.83
CA TYR A 40 -3.86 3.54 3.86
C TYR A 40 -3.47 3.80 5.33
N ASP A 41 -2.23 3.45 5.70
CA ASP A 41 -1.69 3.70 7.05
C ASP A 41 -2.62 3.33 8.23
N GLY A 42 -3.31 2.19 8.12
CA GLY A 42 -4.27 1.72 9.14
C GLY A 42 -5.70 2.26 8.98
N GLU A 43 -5.90 3.27 8.15
CA GLU A 43 -7.21 3.87 7.86
C GLU A 43 -7.88 3.26 6.62
N VAL A 44 -9.20 3.41 6.51
CA VAL A 44 -9.99 2.95 5.36
C VAL A 44 -10.69 4.15 4.70
N ALA A 45 -10.57 4.26 3.38
CA ALA A 45 -11.28 5.24 2.57
C ALA A 45 -12.01 4.59 1.39
N ARG A 46 -12.76 5.42 0.66
CA ARG A 46 -13.59 5.03 -0.49
C ARG A 46 -13.09 5.75 -1.73
N SER A 47 -12.80 5.02 -2.79
CA SER A 47 -12.25 5.60 -4.01
C SER A 47 -13.29 6.35 -4.84
N GLY A 48 -12.83 7.30 -5.65
CA GLY A 48 -13.54 7.70 -6.87
C GLY A 48 -13.35 6.66 -7.97
N THR A 49 -13.26 7.11 -9.23
CA THR A 49 -12.97 6.28 -10.40
C THR A 49 -11.48 6.01 -10.61
N GLU A 50 -10.63 6.82 -9.97
CA GLU A 50 -9.19 6.66 -9.99
C GLU A 50 -8.56 6.98 -8.62
N LEU A 51 -7.38 6.40 -8.39
CA LEU A 51 -6.51 6.68 -7.26
C LEU A 51 -5.11 6.99 -7.78
N LEU A 52 -4.58 8.15 -7.38
CA LEU A 52 -3.21 8.55 -7.66
C LEU A 52 -2.37 8.41 -6.39
N ILE A 53 -1.28 7.65 -6.48
CA ILE A 53 -0.29 7.50 -5.43
C ILE A 53 0.98 8.19 -5.92
N ASP A 54 1.38 9.27 -5.25
CA ASP A 54 2.63 9.98 -5.56
C ASP A 54 3.54 9.98 -4.33
N LYS A 55 4.76 9.48 -4.50
CA LYS A 55 5.76 9.47 -3.44
C LYS A 55 6.59 10.73 -3.51
N LEU A 56 6.36 11.61 -2.54
CA LEU A 56 7.18 12.80 -2.33
C LEU A 56 8.47 12.39 -1.60
N PRO A 57 9.65 12.54 -2.24
CA PRO A 57 10.92 12.30 -1.57
C PRO A 57 11.11 13.35 -0.46
N GLU A 58 11.66 12.94 0.67
CA GLU A 58 12.05 13.84 1.76
C GLU A 58 10.90 14.70 2.32
N ALA A 59 9.65 14.29 2.11
CA ALA A 59 8.48 15.03 2.57
C ALA A 59 8.37 15.13 4.10
N LEU A 60 9.09 14.26 4.82
CA LEU A 60 9.12 14.24 6.27
C LEU A 60 10.56 14.05 6.75
N THR A 61 11.01 14.95 7.61
CA THR A 61 12.21 14.75 8.41
C THR A 61 11.80 14.15 9.74
N VAL A 62 12.40 13.01 10.09
CA VAL A 62 12.12 12.32 11.35
C VAL A 62 13.40 12.20 12.17
N TYR A 63 13.25 12.19 13.49
CA TYR A 63 14.36 11.89 14.39
C TYR A 63 14.79 10.42 14.22
N CYS A 64 16.10 10.19 14.05
CA CYS A 64 16.70 8.86 14.01
C CYS A 64 17.70 8.73 15.17
N PRO A 65 17.40 7.96 16.23
CA PRO A 65 18.35 7.72 17.30
C PRO A 65 19.53 6.90 16.78
N MET A 66 20.76 7.36 17.04
CA MET A 66 21.97 6.63 16.71
C MET A 66 22.25 5.56 17.79
N PRO A 67 22.71 4.35 17.41
CA PRO A 67 23.22 3.40 18.37
C PRO A 67 24.37 4.04 19.17
N VAL A 68 24.33 3.88 20.49
CA VAL A 68 25.44 4.18 21.41
C VAL A 68 26.50 3.09 21.37
#